data_AF-A0A814HPC2-F1
#
_entry.id   AF-A0A814HPC2-F1
#
_cell.length_a   1.000
_cell.length_b   1.000
_cell.length_c   1.000
_cell.angle_alpha   90.00
_cell.angle_beta   90.00
_cell.angle_gamma   90.00
#
_symmetry.space_group_name_H-M   'P 1'
#
loop_
_entity.id
_entity.type
_entity.pdbx_description
1 polymer ?
#
loop_
_entity_poly.entity_id
_entity_poly.type
_entity_poly.pdbx_seq_one_letter_code
_entity_poly.pdbx_strand_id
1 'polypeptide(L)'
;MKSVIDSKTPLFSNEFVTCYSDYLIIHLYYFPFGNKKIKYNNIRLCELRLTDDISLLNYKLWGMALTPIWWHCDMSRLGRKYYILLDANQWPLIGITMNDNDIEYVYNLIKQKIYSNQSQIYNEKLPYDSAKINQEKKVQYQ
;
A
#
# COMPACT_ATOMS: atom_id res chain seq x y z
N MET A 1 -0.56 21.87 -14.96
CA MET A 1 -1.21 22.18 -13.66
C MET A 1 -1.41 20.88 -12.91
N LYS A 2 -0.69 20.64 -11.80
CA LYS A 2 -0.96 19.51 -10.91
C LYS A 2 -2.27 19.81 -10.21
N SER A 3 -3.34 19.04 -10.47
CA SER A 3 -4.50 19.08 -9.58
C SER A 3 -4.01 18.57 -8.22
N VAL A 4 -4.01 19.47 -7.24
CA VAL A 4 -3.73 19.12 -5.85
C VAL A 4 -4.96 18.33 -5.40
N ILE A 5 -4.93 17.01 -5.60
CA ILE A 5 -5.91 16.11 -4.99
C ILE A 5 -5.71 16.28 -3.49
N ASP A 6 -6.65 16.95 -2.84
CA ASP A 6 -6.57 17.21 -1.41
C ASP A 6 -6.40 15.88 -0.66
N SER A 7 -5.29 15.77 0.09
CA SER A 7 -4.95 14.64 0.96
C SER A 7 -6.02 14.31 2.01
N LYS A 8 -7.04 15.17 2.16
CA LYS A 8 -8.14 15.02 3.12
C LYS A 8 -9.36 14.32 2.57
N THR A 9 -9.50 14.18 1.25
CA THR A 9 -10.66 13.48 0.67
C THR A 9 -10.32 12.00 0.46
N PRO A 10 -11.09 11.07 1.03
CA PRO A 10 -10.87 9.64 0.79
C PRO A 10 -11.19 9.30 -0.66
N LEU A 11 -10.28 8.55 -1.31
CA LEU A 11 -10.52 7.92 -2.61
C LEU A 11 -11.44 6.70 -2.47
N PHE A 12 -11.37 6.05 -1.32
CA PHE A 12 -12.19 4.90 -0.96
C PHE A 12 -12.28 4.79 0.56
N SER A 13 -13.42 4.34 1.07
CA SER A 13 -13.59 4.04 2.49
C SER A 13 -14.60 2.93 2.69
N ASN A 14 -14.26 1.96 3.55
CA ASN A 14 -15.19 0.97 4.08
C ASN A 14 -14.96 0.77 5.58
N GLU A 15 -15.55 -0.27 6.16
CA GLU A 15 -15.43 -0.57 7.59
C GLU A 15 -13.99 -0.92 8.03
N PHE A 16 -13.14 -1.44 7.13
CA PHE A 16 -11.80 -1.93 7.46
C PHE A 16 -10.67 -0.98 7.06
N VAL A 17 -10.86 -0.17 6.02
CA VAL A 17 -9.82 0.72 5.50
C VAL A 17 -10.38 2.03 4.96
N THR A 18 -9.53 3.05 4.97
CA THR A 18 -9.72 4.28 4.20
C THR A 18 -8.45 4.58 3.40
N CYS A 19 -8.62 4.75 2.09
CA CYS A 19 -7.53 5.06 1.18
C CYS A 19 -7.58 6.53 0.79
N TYR A 20 -6.50 7.26 1.06
CA TYR A 20 -6.32 8.66 0.67
C TYR A 20 -5.38 8.74 -0.54
N SER A 21 -5.04 9.96 -0.96
CA SER A 21 -4.15 10.16 -2.11
C SER A 21 -2.71 9.71 -1.84
N ASP A 22 -2.23 9.83 -0.59
CA ASP A 22 -0.84 9.63 -0.16
C ASP A 22 -0.66 8.57 0.96
N TYR A 23 -1.73 8.16 1.64
CA TYR A 23 -1.68 7.12 2.68
C TYR A 23 -2.94 6.24 2.73
N LEU A 24 -2.78 5.08 3.35
CA LEU A 24 -3.82 4.15 3.76
C LEU A 24 -4.03 4.26 5.27
N ILE A 25 -5.27 4.19 5.73
CA ILE A 25 -5.63 3.92 7.12
C ILE A 25 -6.23 2.52 7.18
N ILE A 26 -5.78 1.71 8.13
CA ILE A 26 -6.38 0.42 8.50
C ILE A 26 -7.12 0.61 9.82
N HIS A 27 -8.43 0.40 9.81
CA HIS A 27 -9.30 0.52 10.96
C HIS A 27 -9.14 -0.66 11.91
N LEU A 28 -9.36 -0.42 13.20
CA LEU A 28 -9.28 -1.45 14.24
C LEU A 28 -7.97 -2.27 14.21
N TYR A 29 -6.88 -1.62 13.78
CA TYR A 29 -5.56 -2.23 13.74
C TYR A 29 -5.00 -2.46 15.16
N TYR A 30 -5.27 -1.52 16.06
CA TYR A 30 -5.01 -1.64 17.50
C TYR A 30 -6.35 -1.69 18.24
N PHE A 31 -7.07 -2.80 18.07
CA PHE A 31 -8.36 -3.03 18.74
C PHE A 31 -8.26 -2.81 20.27
N PRO A 32 -9.24 -2.15 20.92
CA PRO A 32 -10.57 -1.79 20.40
C PRO A 32 -10.72 -0.44 19.67
N PHE A 33 -9.75 0.49 19.74
CA PHE A 33 -9.99 1.87 19.27
C PHE A 33 -8.95 2.45 18.32
N GLY A 34 -7.83 1.76 18.09
CA GLY A 34 -6.72 2.32 17.33
C GLY A 34 -6.68 1.90 15.87
N ASN A 35 -6.26 2.83 15.02
CA ASN A 35 -6.06 2.65 13.60
C ASN A 35 -4.56 2.70 13.28
N LYS A 36 -4.17 2.17 12.12
CA LYS A 36 -2.79 2.31 11.61
C LYS A 36 -2.78 3.09 10.31
N LYS A 37 -2.01 4.18 10.29
CA LYS A 37 -1.73 4.98 9.10
C LYS A 37 -0.44 4.50 8.45
N ILE A 38 -0.49 4.24 7.14
CA ILE A 38 0.64 3.76 6.33
C ILE A 38 0.75 4.64 5.10
N LYS A 39 1.88 5.34 4.94
CA LYS A 39 2.16 6.05 3.68
C LYS A 39 2.49 5.03 2.60
N TYR A 40 1.98 5.24 1.38
CA TYR A 40 2.21 4.30 0.28
C TYR A 40 3.70 4.14 -0.08
N ASN A 41 4.51 5.18 0.13
CA ASN A 41 5.96 5.13 -0.12
C ASN A 41 6.73 4.24 0.88
N ASN A 42 6.13 3.86 2.00
CA ASN A 42 6.72 2.92 2.95
C ASN A 42 6.38 1.46 2.61
N ILE A 43 5.47 1.22 1.67
CA ILE A 43 5.06 -0.15 1.30
C ILE A 43 6.07 -0.72 0.30
N ARG A 44 6.79 -1.76 0.73
CA ARG A 44 7.77 -2.51 -0.06
C ARG A 44 7.14 -3.69 -0.80
N LEU A 45 6.13 -4.31 -0.20
CA LEU A 45 5.40 -5.45 -0.74
C LEU A 45 3.89 -5.24 -0.59
N CYS A 46 3.15 -5.59 -1.64
CA CYS A 46 1.69 -5.66 -1.62
C CYS A 46 1.27 -6.86 -2.48
N GLU A 47 0.69 -7.88 -1.85
CA GLU A 47 0.25 -9.12 -2.47
C GLU A 47 -1.20 -9.44 -2.09
N LEU A 48 -1.95 -10.01 -3.03
CA LEU A 48 -3.26 -10.60 -2.79
C LEU A 48 -3.09 -12.11 -2.64
N ARG A 49 -3.55 -12.68 -1.51
CA ARG A 49 -3.38 -14.09 -1.16
C ARG A 49 -4.71 -14.72 -0.77
N LEU A 50 -4.82 -16.05 -0.90
CA LEU A 50 -5.99 -16.81 -0.47
C LEU A 50 -5.96 -17.03 1.05
N THR A 51 -7.11 -16.92 1.70
CA THR A 51 -7.22 -17.14 3.16
C THR A 51 -7.03 -18.60 3.54
N ASP A 52 -7.24 -19.54 2.60
CA ASP A 52 -7.06 -20.98 2.81
C ASP A 52 -5.65 -21.36 3.29
N ASP A 53 -4.65 -20.50 3.03
CA ASP A 53 -3.26 -20.66 3.50
C ASP A 53 -3.12 -20.41 5.02
N ILE A 54 -4.12 -19.83 5.68
CA ILE A 54 -4.10 -19.52 7.10
C ILE A 54 -4.61 -20.73 7.89
N SER A 55 -3.68 -21.47 8.48
CA SER A 55 -4.05 -22.56 9.39
C SER A 55 -4.89 -22.06 10.57
N LEU A 56 -5.82 -22.89 11.07
CA LEU A 56 -6.64 -22.56 12.25
C LEU A 56 -5.80 -22.24 13.49
N LEU A 57 -4.61 -22.84 13.63
CA LEU A 57 -3.68 -22.56 14.72
C LEU A 57 -3.03 -21.16 14.60
N ASN A 58 -3.01 -20.61 13.41
CA ASN A 58 -2.50 -19.26 13.12
C ASN A 58 -3.62 -18.21 13.08
N TYR A 59 -4.86 -18.62 13.36
CA TYR A 59 -5.99 -17.72 13.40
C TYR A 59 -6.01 -16.91 14.70
N LYS A 60 -6.26 -15.60 14.54
CA LYS A 60 -6.56 -14.71 15.65
C LYS A 60 -7.47 -13.60 15.16
N LEU A 61 -8.44 -13.21 15.97
CA LEU A 61 -9.39 -12.15 15.63
C LEU A 61 -8.67 -10.83 15.30
N TRP A 62 -7.64 -10.50 16.08
CA TRP A 62 -6.76 -9.35 15.89
C TRP A 62 -5.34 -9.65 16.38
N GLY A 63 -4.38 -8.86 15.93
CA GLY A 63 -2.98 -8.97 16.35
C GLY A 63 -2.27 -10.14 15.66
N MET A 64 -1.24 -10.66 16.33
CA MET A 64 -0.39 -11.71 15.79
C MET A 64 -0.58 -13.03 16.57
N ALA A 65 -0.52 -14.15 15.85
CA ALA A 65 -0.47 -15.52 16.38
C ALA A 65 0.97 -16.06 16.27
N LEU A 66 1.17 -17.29 15.78
CA LEU A 66 2.51 -17.88 15.54
C LEU A 66 3.13 -17.47 14.19
N THR A 67 2.41 -16.74 13.36
CA THR A 67 2.92 -16.17 12.09
C THR A 67 3.40 -14.74 12.29
N PRO A 68 4.38 -14.25 11.51
CA PRO A 68 4.87 -12.87 11.58
C PRO A 68 3.91 -11.89 10.87
N ILE A 69 2.59 -12.11 10.96
CA ILE A 69 1.54 -11.30 10.34
C ILE A 69 0.65 -10.74 11.45
N TRP A 70 0.60 -9.42 11.55
CA TRP A 70 -0.35 -8.71 12.41
C TRP A 70 -1.61 -8.38 11.64
N TRP A 71 -2.73 -8.79 12.22
CA TRP A 71 -4.05 -8.60 11.65
C TRP A 71 -4.80 -7.47 12.36
N HIS A 72 -5.55 -6.66 11.62
CA HIS A 72 -6.58 -5.81 12.25
C HIS A 72 -7.75 -6.67 12.74
N CYS A 73 -8.68 -6.09 13.49
CA CYS A 73 -9.89 -6.83 13.88
C CYS A 73 -10.81 -7.04 12.67
N ASP A 74 -11.15 -8.30 12.37
CA ASP A 74 -12.22 -8.69 11.43
C ASP A 74 -12.88 -9.96 11.95
N MET A 75 -14.12 -9.84 12.44
CA MET A 75 -14.87 -10.97 13.01
C MET A 75 -15.28 -12.00 11.97
N SER A 76 -15.30 -11.62 10.70
CA SER A 76 -15.70 -12.48 9.60
C SER A 76 -14.51 -13.02 8.81
N ARG A 77 -13.27 -12.89 9.32
CA ARG A 77 -12.05 -13.23 8.57
C ARG A 77 -12.06 -14.67 8.02
N LEU A 78 -12.52 -15.64 8.82
CA LEU A 78 -12.58 -17.05 8.39
C LEU A 78 -13.48 -17.29 7.17
N GLY A 79 -14.43 -16.38 6.89
CA GLY A 79 -15.30 -16.45 5.73
C GLY A 79 -14.82 -15.62 4.53
N ARG A 80 -13.66 -14.96 4.61
CA ARG A 80 -13.12 -14.14 3.51
C ARG A 80 -12.32 -15.02 2.57
N LYS A 81 -12.46 -14.81 1.27
CA LYS A 81 -11.71 -15.59 0.28
C LYS A 81 -10.26 -15.13 0.16
N TYR A 82 -10.03 -13.82 0.26
CA TYR A 82 -8.72 -13.22 0.07
C TYR A 82 -8.28 -12.36 1.27
N TYR A 83 -6.97 -12.14 1.34
CA TYR A 83 -6.37 -11.10 2.17
C TYR A 83 -5.26 -10.37 1.42
N ILE A 84 -5.02 -9.12 1.80
CA ILE A 84 -3.87 -8.33 1.32
C ILE A 84 -2.75 -8.47 2.34
N LEU A 85 -1.57 -8.89 1.87
CA LEU A 85 -0.34 -8.89 2.65
C LEU A 85 0.51 -7.67 2.30
N LEU A 86 0.84 -6.87 3.31
CA LEU A 86 1.69 -5.69 3.17
C LEU A 86 2.99 -5.84 3.97
N ASP A 87 4.12 -5.51 3.32
CA ASP A 87 5.35 -5.10 4.00
C ASP A 87 5.39 -3.57 3.98
N ALA A 88 5.16 -2.95 5.13
CA ALA A 88 5.18 -1.50 5.31
C ALA A 88 6.52 -0.98 5.85
N ASN A 89 7.63 -1.65 5.51
CA ASN A 89 8.98 -1.37 6.00
C ASN A 89 9.05 -1.37 7.54
N GLN A 90 8.35 -2.32 8.15
CA GLN A 90 8.31 -2.48 9.59
C GLN A 90 7.94 -3.92 9.92
N TRP A 91 8.41 -4.39 11.06
CA TRP A 91 7.96 -5.67 11.61
C TRP A 91 6.74 -5.43 12.52
N PRO A 92 5.74 -6.32 12.52
CA PRO A 92 5.53 -7.48 11.63
C PRO A 92 4.91 -7.09 10.26
N LEU A 93 4.77 -8.08 9.36
CA LEU A 93 3.95 -7.92 8.16
C LEU A 93 2.50 -7.64 8.53
N ILE A 94 1.75 -7.03 7.63
CA ILE A 94 0.39 -6.59 7.89
C ILE A 94 -0.57 -7.39 7.00
N GLY A 95 -1.51 -8.07 7.64
CA GLY A 95 -2.61 -8.76 6.96
C GLY A 95 -3.88 -7.91 7.04
N ILE A 96 -4.49 -7.66 5.88
CA ILE A 96 -5.75 -6.92 5.76
C ILE A 96 -6.80 -7.81 5.13
N THR A 97 -7.96 -7.93 5.77
CA THR A 97 -9.14 -8.60 5.25
C THR A 97 -10.31 -7.62 5.19
N MET A 98 -11.20 -7.85 4.23
CA MET A 98 -12.41 -7.05 4.05
C MET A 98 -13.42 -7.82 3.21
N ASN A 99 -14.54 -7.19 2.87
CA ASN A 99 -15.50 -7.77 1.94
C ASN A 99 -14.83 -8.15 0.60
N ASP A 100 -15.16 -9.33 0.08
CA ASP A 100 -14.60 -9.85 -1.18
C ASP A 100 -14.91 -8.93 -2.38
N ASN A 101 -16.01 -8.15 -2.32
CA ASN A 101 -16.34 -7.16 -3.35
C ASN A 101 -15.39 -5.95 -3.35
N ASP A 102 -14.74 -5.66 -2.21
CA ASP A 102 -13.90 -4.47 -2.03
C ASP A 102 -12.41 -4.80 -2.16
N ILE A 103 -12.01 -6.01 -1.78
CA ILE A 103 -10.59 -6.34 -1.56
C ILE A 103 -9.73 -6.21 -2.83
N GLU A 104 -10.24 -6.65 -3.98
CA GLU A 104 -9.53 -6.52 -5.25
C GLU A 104 -9.36 -5.06 -5.67
N TYR A 105 -10.41 -4.25 -5.47
CA TYR A 105 -10.36 -2.81 -5.76
C TYR A 105 -9.31 -2.12 -4.87
N VAL A 106 -9.34 -2.37 -3.55
CA VAL A 106 -8.38 -1.80 -2.61
C VAL A 106 -6.96 -2.26 -2.91
N TYR A 107 -6.76 -3.54 -3.22
CA TYR A 107 -5.46 -4.08 -3.62
C TYR A 107 -4.90 -3.34 -4.85
N ASN A 108 -5.71 -3.20 -5.90
CA ASN A 108 -5.32 -2.51 -7.13
C ASN A 108 -5.03 -1.02 -6.89
N LEU A 109 -5.82 -0.36 -6.05
CA LEU A 109 -5.59 1.02 -5.65
C LEU A 109 -4.24 1.18 -4.93
N ILE A 110 -3.93 0.32 -3.95
CA ILE A 110 -2.65 0.34 -3.23
C ILE A 110 -1.49 0.13 -4.22
N LYS A 111 -1.58 -0.86 -5.10
CA LYS A 111 -0.58 -1.12 -6.15
C LYS A 111 -0.35 0.11 -7.03
N GLN A 112 -1.42 0.72 -7.54
CA GLN A 112 -1.32 1.93 -8.37
C GLN A 112 -0.59 3.05 -7.63
N LYS A 113 -0.85 3.24 -6.34
CA LYS A 113 -0.19 4.26 -5.52
C LYS A 113 1.28 3.98 -5.29
N ILE A 114 1.66 2.72 -5.08
CA ILE A 114 3.07 2.31 -4.96
C ILE A 114 3.82 2.61 -6.26
N TYR A 115 3.29 2.19 -7.41
CA TYR A 115 3.94 2.43 -8.72
C TYR A 115 4.03 3.92 -9.06
N SER A 116 2.98 4.69 -8.82
CA SER A 116 2.97 6.13 -9.10
C SER A 116 4.06 6.87 -8.31
N ASN A 117 4.28 6.48 -7.05
CA ASN A 117 5.34 7.05 -6.22
C ASN A 117 6.75 6.66 -6.71
N GLN A 118 6.95 5.41 -7.13
CA GLN A 118 8.24 4.97 -7.69
C GLN A 118 8.59 5.78 -8.94
N SER A 119 7.65 5.94 -9.88
CA SER A 119 7.86 6.74 -11.09
C SER A 119 8.17 8.21 -10.79
N GLN A 120 7.54 8.80 -9.77
CA GLN A 120 7.88 10.16 -9.31
C GLN A 120 9.32 10.24 -8.78
N ILE A 121 9.74 9.28 -7.94
CA ILE A 121 11.11 9.23 -7.41
C ILE A 121 12.14 9.06 -8.54
N TYR A 122 11.87 8.22 -9.55
CA TYR A 122 12.75 8.08 -10.70
C TYR A 122 12.87 9.39 -11.51
N ASN A 123 11.77 10.09 -11.73
CA ASN A 123 11.76 11.37 -12.44
C ASN A 123 12.44 12.50 -11.66
N GLU A 124 12.38 12.49 -10.33
CA GLU A 124 13.06 13.48 -9.47
C GLU A 124 14.56 13.21 -9.33
N LYS A 125 15.01 11.95 -9.49
CA LYS A 125 16.42 11.56 -9.42
C LYS A 125 17.22 11.75 -10.70
N LEU A 126 16.61 12.28 -11.77
CA LEU A 126 17.30 12.67 -13.00
C LEU A 126 17.54 14.19 -13.02
N PRO A 127 18.63 14.72 -12.44
CA PRO A 127 19.08 16.06 -12.77
C PRO A 127 19.68 16.03 -14.19
N TYR A 128 18.96 16.59 -15.15
CA TYR A 128 19.44 17.25 -16.36
C TYR A 128 20.85 16.88 -16.86
N ASP A 129 20.95 16.09 -17.94
CA ASP A 129 22.12 16.12 -18.84
C ASP A 129 21.71 16.19 -20.33
N SER A 130 20.64 16.93 -20.62
CA SER A 130 20.23 17.28 -21.99
C SER A 130 20.95 18.53 -22.52
N ALA A 131 21.77 19.20 -21.71
CA ALA A 131 22.52 20.40 -22.12
C ALA A 131 23.93 20.11 -22.70
N LYS A 132 24.54 18.94 -22.44
CA LYS A 132 25.89 18.63 -22.94
C LYS A 132 25.92 18.10 -24.38
N ILE A 133 24.82 17.54 -24.88
CA ILE A 133 24.77 16.92 -26.22
C ILE A 133 24.84 17.96 -27.36
N ASN A 134 24.50 19.24 -27.09
CA ASN A 134 24.52 20.31 -28.10
C ASN A 134 25.80 21.17 -28.11
N GLN A 135 26.73 20.98 -27.16
CA GLN A 135 28.03 21.68 -27.19
C GLN A 135 29.12 20.84 -27.88
N GLU A 136 29.06 19.50 -27.83
CA GLU A 136 30.02 18.64 -28.54
C GLU A 136 29.79 18.59 -30.06
N LYS A 137 28.58 18.90 -30.55
CA LYS A 137 28.28 18.97 -31.99
C LYS A 137 28.72 20.27 -32.68
N LYS A 138 29.16 21.30 -31.94
CA LYS A 138 29.63 22.57 -32.53
C LYS A 138 31.15 22.71 -32.65
N VAL A 139 31.92 21.78 -32.09
CA VAL A 139 33.41 21.84 -32.12
C VAL A 139 34.01 20.92 -33.19
N GLN A 140 33.22 20.07 -33.85
CA GLN A 140 33.72 19.18 -34.91
C GLN A 140 33.56 19.71 -36.35
N TYR A 141 33.15 20.96 -36.54
CA TYR A 141 33.04 21.60 -37.85
C TYR A 141 33.58 23.03 -37.86
N GLN A 142 34.79 23.24 -37.33
CA GLN A 142 35.62 24.41 -37.63
C GLN A 142 37.03 23.98 -38.00
#